data_AF-A0A7X3ZKT8-F1
#
_entry.id   AF-A0A7X3ZKT8-F1
#
_cell.length_a   1.000
_cell.length_b   1.000
_cell.length_c   1.000
_cell.angle_alpha   90.00
_cell.angle_beta   90.00
_cell.angle_gamma   90.00
#
_symmetry.space_group_name_H-M   'P 1'
#
loop_
_entity.id
_entity.type
_entity.pdbx_description
1 polymer ?
#
loop_
_entity_poly.entity_id
_entity_poly.type
_entity_poly.pdbx_seq_one_letter_code
_entity_poly.pdbx_strand_id
1 'polypeptide(L)'
;MQYDKDRYEIRKPPHPDVLFWVLFPVFIFNELILGQRRPKVSLIDKKSDKPWLERIRIPCPHCETLNDSRIWANRNALGHWFGLVCPNCHQIIPCLWNIFSLAILTVTYPLWYFPAKVCRPRWLEKEKERLENALKRPLIQAKNINWLLRCTFGVGGFTWMMLGVIPQVRNVLNGEEWDLILLFVSLPIYLGSGLLTGLLIRLWMNRTGKGG
;
A
#
# COMPACT_ATOMS: atom_id res chain seq x y z
N MET A 1 21.66 -12.79 -0.69
CA MET A 1 21.37 -11.63 0.17
C MET A 1 21.85 -11.92 1.57
N GLN A 2 22.93 -11.25 1.94
CA GLN A 2 23.44 -11.23 3.31
C GLN A 2 22.81 -10.04 4.06
N TYR A 3 22.39 -10.25 5.30
CA TYR A 3 21.90 -9.18 6.17
C TYR A 3 22.16 -9.55 7.63
N ASP A 4 22.34 -8.54 8.47
CA ASP A 4 22.50 -8.69 9.91
C ASP A 4 21.18 -9.16 10.55
N LYS A 5 21.14 -10.42 10.97
CA LYS A 5 19.96 -11.06 11.59
C LYS A 5 19.68 -10.54 13.01
N ASP A 6 20.71 -10.01 13.68
CA ASP A 6 20.57 -9.46 15.03
C ASP A 6 19.95 -8.07 14.99
N ARG A 7 20.17 -7.35 13.88
CA ARG A 7 19.58 -6.03 13.66
C ARG A 7 18.22 -6.09 12.94
N TYR A 8 18.05 -6.97 11.96
CA TYR A 8 16.88 -6.96 11.08
C TYR A 8 16.02 -8.21 11.18
N GLU A 9 14.71 -8.01 11.28
CA GLU A 9 13.70 -9.05 11.10
C GLU A 9 13.31 -9.15 9.62
N ILE A 10 13.30 -10.36 9.06
CA ILE A 10 12.86 -10.58 7.68
C ILE A 10 11.35 -10.79 7.61
N ARG A 11 10.66 -10.05 6.74
CA ARG A 11 9.27 -10.28 6.34
C ARG A 11 9.25 -10.81 4.92
N LYS A 12 8.85 -12.07 4.79
CA LYS A 12 8.66 -12.80 3.53
C LYS A 12 7.54 -13.84 3.72
N PRO A 13 6.96 -14.42 2.65
CA PRO A 13 6.03 -15.54 2.81
C PRO A 13 6.70 -16.67 3.63
N PRO A 14 6.00 -17.32 4.58
CA PRO A 14 4.55 -17.30 4.82
C PRO A 14 4.09 -16.34 5.95
N HIS A 15 4.75 -15.20 6.17
CA HIS A 15 4.34 -14.29 7.25
C HIS A 15 2.88 -13.77 7.05
N PRO A 16 2.03 -13.69 8.11
CA PRO A 16 0.60 -13.38 7.97
C PRO A 16 0.29 -12.10 7.20
N ASP A 17 1.02 -11.01 7.47
CA ASP A 17 0.80 -9.73 6.78
C ASP A 17 1.12 -9.82 5.27
N VAL A 18 2.10 -10.63 4.88
CA VAL A 18 2.49 -10.90 3.50
C VAL A 18 1.43 -11.79 2.83
N LEU A 19 0.96 -12.83 3.52
CA LEU A 19 -0.11 -13.69 3.02
C LEU A 19 -1.41 -12.92 2.81
N PHE A 20 -1.76 -12.00 3.72
CA PHE A 20 -2.92 -11.12 3.56
C PHE A 20 -2.84 -10.33 2.25
N TRP A 21 -1.68 -9.80 1.89
CA TRP A 21 -1.50 -9.14 0.59
C TRP A 21 -1.72 -10.08 -0.60
N VAL A 22 -1.17 -11.30 -0.52
CA VAL A 22 -1.23 -12.29 -1.60
C VAL A 22 -2.65 -12.82 -1.82
N LEU A 23 -3.44 -12.95 -0.76
CA LEU A 23 -4.73 -13.66 -0.76
C LEU A 23 -5.95 -12.74 -0.69
N PHE A 24 -5.81 -11.44 -0.41
CA PHE A 24 -6.99 -10.58 -0.25
C PHE A 24 -7.39 -9.94 -1.60
N PRO A 25 -8.61 -10.20 -2.13
CA PRO A 25 -9.00 -9.77 -3.48
C PRO A 25 -9.00 -8.25 -3.69
N VAL A 26 -9.16 -7.45 -2.63
CA VAL A 26 -9.16 -5.98 -2.72
C VAL A 26 -7.85 -5.45 -3.32
N PHE A 27 -6.74 -6.18 -3.19
CA PHE A 27 -5.45 -5.77 -3.76
C PHE A 27 -5.37 -5.89 -5.28
N ILE A 28 -6.32 -6.54 -5.96
CA ILE A 28 -6.38 -6.59 -7.43
C ILE A 28 -6.41 -5.17 -8.01
N PHE A 29 -7.29 -4.32 -7.47
CA PHE A 29 -7.44 -2.94 -7.92
C PHE A 29 -6.14 -2.15 -7.67
N ASN A 30 -5.54 -2.34 -6.50
CA ASN A 30 -4.28 -1.68 -6.15
C ASN A 30 -3.13 -2.09 -7.07
N GLU A 31 -2.99 -3.37 -7.40
CA GLU A 31 -1.90 -3.85 -8.25
C GLU A 31 -2.10 -3.55 -9.73
N LEU A 32 -3.29 -3.84 -10.27
CA LEU A 32 -3.55 -3.74 -11.71
C LEU A 32 -3.91 -2.31 -12.15
N ILE A 33 -4.73 -1.61 -11.38
CA ILE A 33 -5.22 -0.27 -11.76
C ILE A 33 -4.29 0.80 -11.23
N LEU A 34 -4.02 0.80 -9.92
CA LEU A 34 -3.19 1.84 -9.30
C LEU A 34 -1.69 1.59 -9.44
N GLY A 35 -1.26 0.39 -9.78
CA GLY A 35 0.16 0.02 -9.88
C GLY A 35 0.88 0.01 -8.53
N GLN A 36 0.17 -0.13 -7.41
CA GLN A 36 0.80 -0.29 -6.11
C GLN A 36 1.46 -1.67 -6.02
N ARG A 37 2.72 -1.72 -5.58
CA ARG A 37 3.46 -2.97 -5.42
C ARG A 37 4.01 -3.12 -4.02
N ARG A 38 4.08 -4.38 -3.58
CA ARG A 38 4.75 -4.77 -2.35
C ARG A 38 6.01 -5.57 -2.67
N PRO A 39 7.19 -5.23 -2.12
CA PRO A 39 8.41 -6.00 -2.35
C PRO A 39 8.27 -7.44 -1.83
N LYS A 40 8.93 -8.40 -2.49
CA LYS A 40 8.92 -9.82 -2.10
C LYS A 40 9.54 -10.06 -0.71
N VAL A 41 10.51 -9.22 -0.36
CA VAL A 41 11.21 -9.26 0.92
C VAL A 41 11.29 -7.84 1.46
N SER A 42 10.97 -7.67 2.74
CA SER A 42 11.31 -6.47 3.49
C SER A 42 12.01 -6.84 4.79
N LEU A 43 12.84 -5.92 5.28
CA LEU A 43 13.56 -6.03 6.54
C LEU A 43 13.03 -4.98 7.51
N ILE A 44 12.83 -5.33 8.78
CA ILE A 44 12.43 -4.38 9.82
C ILE A 44 13.56 -4.26 10.82
N ASP A 45 14.06 -3.03 11.03
CA ASP A 45 15.08 -2.75 12.05
C ASP A 45 14.48 -2.94 13.46
N LYS A 46 15.07 -3.84 14.26
CA LYS A 46 14.66 -4.12 15.64
C LYS A 46 15.28 -3.15 16.64
N LYS A 47 16.48 -2.63 16.36
CA LYS A 47 17.27 -1.84 17.33
C LYS A 47 16.97 -0.34 17.25
N SER A 48 16.37 0.12 16.16
CA SER A 48 16.01 1.52 15.99
C SER A 48 14.88 1.95 16.93
N ASP A 49 15.04 3.13 17.51
CA ASP A 49 14.06 3.87 18.30
C ASP A 49 12.96 4.56 17.45
N LYS A 50 13.01 4.38 16.14
CA LYS A 50 12.07 5.02 15.21
C LYS A 50 10.71 4.30 15.16
N PRO A 51 9.63 5.01 14.78
CA PRO A 51 8.33 4.42 14.50
C PRO A 51 8.40 3.32 13.43
N TRP A 52 7.44 2.39 13.44
CA TRP A 52 7.44 1.20 12.58
C TRP A 52 7.68 1.51 11.10
N LEU A 53 6.98 2.51 10.55
CA LEU A 53 7.08 2.90 9.13
C LEU A 53 8.51 3.30 8.70
N GLU A 54 9.31 3.82 9.62
CA GLU A 54 10.67 4.33 9.35
C GLU A 54 11.75 3.27 9.54
N ARG A 55 11.39 2.09 10.06
CA ARG A 55 12.28 0.96 10.32
C ARG A 55 12.31 -0.05 9.17
N ILE A 56 11.45 0.13 8.18
CA ILE A 56 11.32 -0.81 7.06
C ILE A 56 12.37 -0.49 6.00
N ARG A 57 13.16 -1.51 5.68
CA ARG A 57 14.18 -1.50 4.62
C ARG A 57 13.81 -2.49 3.53
N ILE A 58 14.04 -2.09 2.28
CA ILE A 58 13.79 -2.92 1.11
C ILE A 58 15.15 -3.29 0.51
N PRO A 59 15.58 -4.56 0.62
CA PRO A 59 16.83 -5.01 0.03
C PRO A 59 16.71 -5.12 -1.49
N CYS A 60 17.72 -4.63 -2.21
CA CYS A 60 17.87 -4.91 -3.62
C CYS A 60 18.64 -6.22 -3.83
N PRO A 61 18.12 -7.21 -4.57
CA PRO A 61 18.84 -8.46 -4.82
C PRO A 61 20.02 -8.30 -5.81
N HIS A 62 20.07 -7.19 -6.55
CA HIS A 62 21.06 -6.98 -7.62
C HIS A 62 22.34 -6.32 -7.11
N CYS A 63 22.23 -5.34 -6.20
CA CYS A 63 23.36 -4.57 -5.66
C CYS A 63 23.46 -4.63 -4.13
N GLU A 64 22.65 -5.48 -3.49
CA GLU A 64 22.59 -5.73 -2.04
C GLU A 64 22.35 -4.48 -1.17
N THR A 65 22.02 -3.35 -1.79
CA THR A 65 21.77 -2.08 -1.09
C THR A 65 20.43 -2.12 -0.36
N LEU A 66 20.43 -1.67 0.90
CA LEU A 66 19.22 -1.54 1.74
C LEU A 66 18.59 -0.16 1.54
N ASN A 67 17.41 -0.13 0.92
CA ASN A 67 16.70 1.10 0.61
C ASN A 67 15.66 1.42 1.69
N ASP A 68 15.44 2.70 2.00
CA ASP A 68 14.32 3.11 2.87
C ASP A 68 12.98 2.86 2.16
N SER A 69 12.05 2.15 2.78
CA SER A 69 10.77 1.83 2.12
C SER A 69 9.93 3.08 1.82
N ARG A 70 10.18 4.17 2.55
CA ARG A 70 9.42 5.43 2.41
C ARG A 70 9.65 6.14 1.08
N ILE A 71 10.66 5.73 0.31
CA ILE A 71 10.88 6.19 -1.07
C ILE A 71 9.66 5.85 -1.95
N TRP A 72 9.02 4.72 -1.70
CA TRP A 72 7.83 4.25 -2.43
C TRP A 72 6.54 4.42 -1.61
N ALA A 73 6.46 5.50 -0.84
CA ALA A 73 5.31 5.82 -0.02
C ALA A 73 4.69 7.17 -0.41
N ASN A 74 3.50 7.47 0.15
CA ASN A 74 2.80 8.73 -0.02
C ASN A 74 2.60 9.09 -1.52
N ARG A 75 3.16 10.22 -1.98
CA ARG A 75 3.04 10.69 -3.37
C ARG A 75 3.78 9.82 -4.39
N ASN A 76 4.56 8.84 -3.94
CA ASN A 76 5.26 7.88 -4.79
C ASN A 76 4.90 6.44 -4.40
N ALA A 77 3.66 6.18 -3.98
CA ALA A 77 3.21 4.83 -3.62
C ALA A 77 2.60 4.02 -4.77
N LEU A 78 2.21 4.71 -5.86
CA LEU A 78 1.41 4.17 -6.95
C LEU A 78 2.18 4.20 -8.27
N GLY A 79 1.66 3.56 -9.31
CA GLY A 79 2.21 3.56 -10.67
C GLY A 79 3.45 2.70 -10.88
N HIS A 80 3.73 1.80 -9.95
CA HIS A 80 4.85 0.86 -9.98
C HIS A 80 4.51 -0.46 -10.70
N TRP A 81 3.69 -0.44 -11.77
CA TRP A 81 3.09 -1.65 -12.37
C TRP A 81 4.08 -2.81 -12.63
N PHE A 82 5.31 -2.50 -13.08
CA PHE A 82 6.32 -3.53 -13.37
C PHE A 82 7.27 -3.84 -12.20
N GLY A 83 7.10 -3.20 -11.04
CA GLY A 83 7.92 -3.38 -9.84
C GLY A 83 8.52 -2.07 -9.33
N LEU A 84 9.31 -2.16 -8.25
CA LEU A 84 10.01 -1.00 -7.67
C LEU A 84 11.39 -0.87 -8.29
N VAL A 85 11.84 0.34 -8.63
CA VAL A 85 13.20 0.58 -9.17
C VAL A 85 14.16 0.92 -8.05
N CYS A 86 15.30 0.23 -7.98
CA CYS A 86 16.34 0.51 -6.98
C CYS A 86 17.05 1.84 -7.28
N PRO A 87 17.22 2.74 -6.29
CA PRO A 87 17.91 4.03 -6.49
C PRO A 87 19.42 3.89 -6.75
N ASN A 88 20.03 2.76 -6.38
CA ASN A 88 21.47 2.57 -6.57
C ASN A 88 21.81 1.97 -7.94
N CYS A 89 21.16 0.85 -8.29
CA CYS A 89 21.49 0.11 -9.53
C CYS A 89 20.45 0.24 -10.65
N HIS A 90 19.34 0.96 -10.42
CA HIS A 90 18.23 1.14 -11.36
C HIS A 90 17.57 -0.14 -11.89
N GLN A 91 17.86 -1.29 -11.27
CA GLN A 91 17.22 -2.55 -11.57
C GLN A 91 15.90 -2.69 -10.81
N ILE A 92 15.00 -3.49 -11.38
CA ILE A 92 13.70 -3.76 -10.80
C ILE A 92 13.85 -4.71 -9.60
N ILE A 93 13.38 -4.27 -8.44
CA ILE A 93 13.26 -5.04 -7.21
C ILE A 93 12.04 -5.96 -7.34
N PRO A 94 12.20 -7.29 -7.14
CA PRO A 94 11.11 -8.23 -7.27
C PRO A 94 10.02 -7.96 -6.23
N CYS A 95 8.78 -7.92 -6.72
CA CYS A 95 7.58 -7.67 -5.93
C CYS A 95 6.71 -8.90 -5.85
N LEU A 96 5.89 -8.97 -4.80
CA LEU A 96 4.81 -9.94 -4.68
C LEU A 96 3.76 -9.67 -5.73
N TRP A 97 3.01 -10.72 -6.03
CA TRP A 97 1.78 -10.64 -6.78
C TRP A 97 0.67 -11.22 -5.94
N ASN A 98 -0.49 -10.58 -5.97
CA ASN A 98 -1.71 -11.17 -5.51
C ASN A 98 -2.14 -12.30 -6.46
N ILE A 99 -2.64 -13.42 -5.92
CA ILE A 99 -2.99 -14.59 -6.74
C ILE A 99 -4.12 -14.29 -7.72
N PHE A 100 -5.05 -13.41 -7.35
CA PHE A 100 -6.16 -13.02 -8.21
C PHE A 100 -5.70 -12.07 -9.31
N SER A 101 -4.76 -11.16 -9.02
CA SER A 101 -4.11 -10.35 -10.05
C SER A 101 -3.42 -11.22 -11.09
N LEU A 102 -2.67 -12.25 -10.65
CA LEU A 102 -2.04 -13.21 -11.56
C LEU A 102 -3.08 -13.96 -12.38
N ALA A 103 -4.15 -14.46 -11.76
CA ALA A 103 -5.21 -15.17 -12.47
C ALA A 103 -5.83 -14.31 -13.58
N ILE A 104 -6.16 -13.04 -13.28
CA ILE A 104 -6.69 -12.09 -14.26
C ILE A 104 -5.67 -11.86 -15.38
N LEU A 105 -4.41 -11.60 -15.04
CA LEU A 105 -3.36 -11.39 -16.03
C LEU A 105 -3.19 -12.62 -16.92
N THR A 106 -3.16 -13.83 -16.36
CA THR A 106 -3.04 -15.08 -17.11
C THR A 106 -4.20 -15.26 -18.07
N VAL A 107 -5.45 -15.07 -17.62
CA VAL A 107 -6.64 -15.21 -18.47
C VAL A 107 -6.69 -14.15 -19.57
N THR A 108 -6.26 -12.92 -19.25
CA THR A 108 -6.28 -11.80 -20.20
C THR A 108 -4.97 -11.64 -20.98
N TYR A 109 -4.01 -12.55 -20.85
CA TYR A 109 -2.64 -12.45 -21.37
C TYR A 109 -2.55 -12.00 -22.83
N PRO A 110 -3.35 -12.55 -23.78
CA PRO A 110 -3.27 -12.13 -25.17
C PRO A 110 -3.58 -10.64 -25.39
N LEU A 111 -4.41 -10.03 -24.54
CA LEU A 111 -4.86 -8.65 -24.69
C LEU A 111 -3.80 -7.63 -24.25
N TRP A 112 -3.04 -7.93 -23.20
CA TRP A 112 -2.11 -6.96 -22.59
C TRP A 112 -0.63 -7.28 -22.80
N TYR A 113 -0.27 -8.49 -23.26
CA TYR A 113 1.14 -8.88 -23.42
C TYR A 113 1.91 -7.94 -24.37
N PHE A 114 1.37 -7.67 -25.56
CA PHE A 114 2.03 -6.79 -26.53
C PHE A 114 2.10 -5.33 -26.05
N PRO A 115 1.00 -4.70 -25.58
CA PRO A 115 1.06 -3.37 -24.98
C PRO A 115 2.09 -3.29 -23.85
N ALA A 116 2.11 -4.27 -22.93
CA ALA A 116 3.03 -4.27 -21.80
C ALA A 116 4.50 -4.36 -22.26
N LYS A 117 4.80 -5.20 -23.26
CA LYS A 117 6.14 -5.34 -23.81
C LYS A 117 6.65 -4.04 -24.44
N VAL A 118 5.78 -3.32 -25.17
CA VAL A 118 6.12 -2.06 -25.82
C VAL A 118 6.22 -0.90 -24.82
N CYS A 119 5.34 -0.86 -23.82
CA CYS A 119 5.31 0.22 -22.84
C CYS A 119 6.38 0.10 -21.74
N ARG A 120 6.88 -1.12 -21.45
CA ARG A 120 7.80 -1.36 -20.34
C ARG A 120 9.10 -0.53 -20.38
N PRO A 121 9.82 -0.37 -21.52
CA PRO A 121 11.02 0.47 -21.58
C PRO A 121 10.71 1.94 -21.27
N ARG A 122 9.67 2.50 -21.90
CA ARG A 122 9.22 3.89 -21.66
C ARG A 122 8.77 4.10 -20.21
N TRP A 123 8.06 3.12 -19.65
CA TRP A 123 7.68 3.14 -18.24
C TRP A 123 8.92 3.14 -17.34
N LEU A 124 9.94 2.34 -17.64
CA LEU A 124 11.16 2.25 -16.83
C LEU A 124 11.93 3.58 -16.83
N GLU A 125 12.02 4.27 -17.98
CA GLU A 125 12.61 5.61 -18.06
C GLU A 125 11.85 6.62 -17.20
N LYS A 126 10.52 6.66 -17.33
CA LYS A 126 9.65 7.52 -16.51
C LYS A 126 9.75 7.17 -15.02
N GLU A 127 9.91 5.91 -14.69
CA GLU A 127 10.03 5.45 -13.30
C GLU A 127 11.35 5.89 -12.67
N LYS A 128 12.45 5.92 -13.43
CA LYS A 128 13.73 6.50 -12.96
C LYS A 128 13.60 7.99 -12.68
N GLU A 129 12.97 8.74 -13.57
CA GLU A 129 12.69 10.17 -13.37
C GLU A 129 11.83 10.41 -12.11
N ARG A 130 10.77 9.60 -11.93
CA ARG A 130 9.94 9.65 -10.72
C ARG A 130 10.72 9.33 -9.46
N LEU A 131 11.64 8.37 -9.52
CA LEU A 131 12.51 7.99 -8.41
C LEU A 131 13.44 9.13 -8.02
N GLU A 132 14.11 9.78 -8.98
CA GLU A 132 14.93 10.95 -8.73
C GLU A 132 14.14 12.07 -8.04
N ASN A 133 12.92 12.33 -8.53
CA ASN A 133 12.02 13.30 -7.92
C ASN A 133 11.55 12.89 -6.52
N ALA A 134 11.42 11.59 -6.24
CA ALA A 134 11.09 11.08 -4.91
C ALA A 134 12.27 11.23 -3.94
N LEU A 135 13.51 11.01 -4.39
CA LEU A 135 14.72 11.15 -3.58
C LEU A 135 14.99 12.60 -3.16
N LYS A 136 14.59 13.58 -3.98
CA LYS A 136 14.69 15.02 -3.66
C LYS A 136 13.72 15.47 -2.56
N ARG A 137 12.69 14.67 -2.25
CA ARG A 137 11.65 15.03 -1.26
C ARG A 137 12.04 14.51 0.13
N PRO A 138 11.66 15.22 1.20
CA PRO A 138 11.82 14.69 2.55
C PRO A 138 11.01 13.39 2.71
N LEU A 139 11.64 12.38 3.31
CA LEU A 139 10.96 11.12 3.64
C LEU A 139 9.83 11.39 4.63
N ILE A 140 8.71 10.69 4.45
CA ILE A 140 7.57 10.82 5.34
C ILE A 140 7.95 10.38 6.77
N GLN A 141 7.55 11.18 7.76
CA GLN A 141 7.73 10.84 9.16
C GLN A 141 6.42 10.32 9.72
N ALA A 142 6.46 9.24 10.49
CA ALA A 142 5.24 8.63 11.02
C ALA A 142 4.45 9.60 11.93
N LYS A 143 5.17 10.45 12.68
CA LYS A 143 4.59 11.49 13.54
C LYS A 143 3.76 12.53 12.79
N ASN A 144 4.09 12.81 11.53
CA ASN A 144 3.40 13.85 10.74
C ASN A 144 2.10 13.33 10.10
N ILE A 145 1.81 12.02 10.23
CA ILE A 145 0.60 11.43 9.69
C ILE A 145 -0.52 11.52 10.73
N ASN A 146 -1.56 12.29 10.43
CA ASN A 146 -2.77 12.32 11.25
C ASN A 146 -3.64 11.09 10.95
N TRP A 147 -3.30 9.96 11.58
CA TRP A 147 -4.01 8.69 11.44
C TRP A 147 -5.48 8.76 11.86
N LEU A 148 -5.81 9.63 12.83
CA LEU A 148 -7.19 9.80 13.29
C LEU A 148 -8.05 10.38 12.16
N LEU A 149 -7.68 11.57 11.68
CA LEU A 149 -8.42 12.23 10.60
C LEU A 149 -8.49 11.35 9.34
N ARG A 150 -7.36 10.71 9.01
CA ARG A 150 -7.25 9.88 7.81
C ARG A 150 -8.13 8.64 7.86
N CYS A 151 -8.26 8.00 9.02
CA CYS A 151 -9.11 6.82 9.16
C CYS A 151 -10.57 7.20 9.40
N THR A 152 -10.87 8.25 10.17
CA THR A 152 -12.24 8.74 10.39
C THR A 152 -12.92 9.10 9.08
N PHE A 153 -12.30 9.97 8.27
CA PHE A 153 -12.92 10.40 7.01
C PHE A 153 -12.58 9.47 5.85
N GLY A 154 -11.35 8.96 5.79
CA GLY A 154 -10.91 8.12 4.68
C GLY A 154 -11.42 6.69 4.72
N VAL A 155 -11.50 6.06 5.90
CA VAL A 155 -12.10 4.71 6.04
C VAL A 155 -13.56 4.85 6.43
N GLY A 156 -13.86 5.50 7.56
CA GLY A 156 -15.22 5.66 8.06
C GLY A 156 -16.15 6.37 7.07
N GLY A 157 -15.75 7.57 6.63
CA GLY A 157 -16.52 8.34 5.64
C GLY A 157 -16.69 7.61 4.30
N PHE A 158 -15.63 6.98 3.79
CA PHE A 158 -15.71 6.18 2.56
C PHE A 158 -16.64 4.99 2.71
N THR A 159 -16.57 4.24 3.83
CA THR A 159 -17.46 3.11 4.09
C THR A 159 -18.91 3.55 4.21
N TRP A 160 -19.20 4.66 4.88
CA TRP A 160 -20.56 5.22 4.93
C TRP A 160 -21.06 5.63 3.54
N MET A 161 -20.22 6.24 2.71
CA MET A 161 -20.59 6.56 1.33
C MET A 161 -20.92 5.29 0.54
N MET A 162 -20.08 4.25 0.63
CA MET A 162 -20.24 3.02 -0.13
C MET A 162 -21.41 2.14 0.34
N LEU A 163 -21.67 2.07 1.64
CA LEU A 163 -22.65 1.15 2.23
C LEU A 163 -23.93 1.84 2.73
N GLY A 164 -23.89 3.16 2.94
CA GLY A 164 -25.05 3.96 3.29
C GLY A 164 -25.60 4.69 2.06
N VAL A 165 -24.80 5.59 1.49
CA VAL A 165 -25.28 6.51 0.43
C VAL A 165 -25.56 5.79 -0.88
N ILE A 166 -24.62 5.01 -1.42
CA ILE A 166 -24.79 4.37 -2.74
C ILE A 166 -26.02 3.43 -2.79
N PRO A 167 -26.27 2.56 -1.80
CA PRO A 167 -27.49 1.75 -1.78
C PRO A 167 -28.76 2.60 -1.75
N GLN A 168 -28.78 3.68 -0.98
CA GLN A 168 -29.94 4.59 -0.93
C GLN A 168 -30.16 5.31 -2.27
N VAL A 169 -29.10 5.76 -2.94
CA VAL A 169 -29.19 6.29 -4.31
C VAL A 169 -29.80 5.25 -5.25
N ARG A 170 -29.39 3.98 -5.15
CA ARG A 170 -29.96 2.90 -5.98
C ARG A 170 -31.44 2.69 -5.69
N ASN A 171 -31.85 2.70 -4.42
CA ASN A 171 -33.25 2.56 -4.02
C ASN A 171 -34.12 3.68 -4.60
N VAL A 172 -33.65 4.92 -4.51
CA VAL A 172 -34.35 6.09 -5.07
C VAL A 172 -34.43 6.02 -6.59
N LEU A 173 -33.38 5.57 -7.27
CA LEU A 173 -33.41 5.33 -8.72
C LEU A 173 -34.41 4.22 -9.12
N ASN A 174 -34.76 3.31 -8.20
CA ASN A 174 -35.78 2.29 -8.40
C ASN A 174 -37.19 2.75 -8.00
N GLY A 175 -37.36 4.02 -7.61
CA GLY A 175 -38.65 4.61 -7.24
C GLY A 175 -39.00 4.55 -5.76
N GLU A 176 -38.07 4.16 -4.89
CA GLU A 176 -38.24 4.24 -3.43
C GLU A 176 -37.93 5.66 -2.90
N GLU A 177 -38.35 5.96 -1.68
CA GLU A 177 -38.01 7.22 -1.00
C GLU A 177 -36.66 7.13 -0.28
N TRP A 178 -36.08 8.29 0.03
CA TRP A 178 -34.85 8.36 0.83
C TRP A 178 -35.10 7.95 2.29
N ASP A 179 -34.36 6.96 2.78
CA ASP A 179 -34.29 6.68 4.22
C ASP A 179 -33.25 7.59 4.88
N LEU A 180 -33.65 8.83 5.12
CA LEU A 180 -32.80 9.84 5.76
C LEU A 180 -32.44 9.45 7.20
N ILE A 181 -33.32 8.75 7.91
CA ILE A 181 -33.07 8.32 9.29
C ILE A 181 -31.91 7.33 9.30
N LEU A 182 -31.94 6.31 8.45
CA LEU A 182 -30.85 5.35 8.33
C LEU A 182 -29.53 6.03 7.93
N LEU A 183 -29.56 7.00 6.99
CA LEU A 183 -28.36 7.73 6.57
C LEU A 183 -27.73 8.53 7.72
N PHE A 184 -28.53 9.30 8.46
CA PHE A 184 -28.05 10.13 9.57
C PHE A 184 -27.65 9.33 10.80
N VAL A 185 -28.34 8.22 11.10
CA VAL A 185 -27.98 7.34 12.24
C VAL A 185 -26.72 6.53 11.93
N SER A 186 -26.54 6.07 10.69
CA SER A 186 -25.37 5.29 10.30
C SER A 186 -24.09 6.13 10.21
N LEU A 187 -24.18 7.42 9.83
CA LEU A 187 -23.03 8.32 9.72
C LEU A 187 -22.14 8.36 10.98
N PRO A 188 -22.64 8.66 12.20
CA PRO A 188 -21.81 8.68 13.40
C PRO A 188 -21.24 7.30 13.74
N ILE A 189 -21.94 6.20 13.40
CA ILE A 189 -21.46 4.83 13.62
C ILE A 189 -20.20 4.59 12.77
N TYR A 190 -20.25 4.90 11.47
CA TYR A 190 -19.11 4.69 10.57
C TYR A 190 -17.95 5.67 10.84
N LEU A 191 -18.24 6.93 11.17
CA LEU A 191 -17.20 7.88 11.57
C LEU A 191 -16.55 7.46 12.89
N GLY A 192 -17.34 6.97 13.85
CA GLY A 192 -16.87 6.41 15.12
C GLY A 192 -15.99 5.19 14.92
N SER A 193 -16.38 4.24 14.05
CA SER A 193 -15.54 3.09 13.71
C SER A 193 -14.24 3.51 13.01
N GLY A 194 -14.30 4.51 12.14
CA GLY A 194 -13.13 5.10 11.50
C GLY A 194 -12.18 5.75 12.51
N LEU A 195 -12.71 6.45 13.51
CA LEU A 195 -11.93 7.04 14.61
C LEU A 195 -11.23 5.98 15.46
N LEU A 196 -11.97 4.94 15.88
CA LEU A 196 -11.41 3.81 16.62
C LEU A 196 -10.28 3.14 15.84
N THR A 197 -10.49 2.91 14.55
CA THR A 197 -9.47 2.35 13.65
C THR A 197 -8.25 3.26 13.57
N GLY A 198 -8.45 4.58 13.48
CA GLY A 198 -7.38 5.57 13.48
C GLY A 198 -6.55 5.56 14.76
N LEU A 199 -7.19 5.38 15.93
CA LEU A 199 -6.50 5.23 17.22
C LEU A 199 -5.62 3.98 17.24
N LEU A 200 -6.18 2.83 16.82
CA LEU A 200 -5.45 1.57 16.78
C LEU A 200 -4.24 1.63 15.84
N ILE A 201 -4.42 2.18 14.63
CA ILE A 201 -3.34 2.34 13.66
C ILE A 201 -2.28 3.31 14.19
N ARG A 202 -2.68 4.43 14.81
CA ARG A 202 -1.74 5.37 15.42
C ARG A 202 -0.86 4.69 16.47
N LEU A 203 -1.47 3.89 17.36
CA LEU A 203 -0.75 3.15 18.39
C LEU A 203 0.24 2.15 17.76
N TRP A 204 -0.20 1.42 16.75
CA TRP A 204 0.63 0.42 16.07
C TRP A 204 1.79 1.06 15.29
N MET A 205 1.52 2.10 14.50
CA MET A 205 2.52 2.77 13.66
C MET A 205 3.60 3.48 14.48
N ASN A 206 3.25 3.95 15.69
CA ASN A 206 4.19 4.61 16.60
C ASN A 206 5.02 3.64 17.45
N ARG A 207 4.82 2.32 17.34
CA ARG A 207 5.66 1.34 18.05
C ARG A 207 7.11 1.43 17.62
N THR A 208 7.99 1.65 18.58
CA THR A 208 9.45 1.67 18.41
C THR A 208 10.01 0.25 18.41
N GLY A 209 11.27 0.08 17.97
CA GLY A 209 11.96 -1.22 18.03
C GLY A 209 12.53 -1.54 19.42
N LYS A 210 12.90 -0.51 20.18
CA LYS A 210 13.34 -0.65 21.58
C LYS A 210 12.11 -0.79 22.49
N GLY A 211 11.70 -2.02 22.81
CA GLY A 211 10.66 -2.29 23.82
C GLY A 211 9.60 -3.33 23.44
N GLY A 212 9.89 -4.21 22.48
CA GLY A 212 9.08 -5.40 22.18
C GLY A 212 9.89 -6.66 22.37
#